data_AF-A0A6P8PT80-F1
#
_entry.id   AF-A0A6P8PT80-F1
#
_cell.length_a   1.000
_cell.length_b   1.000
_cell.length_c   1.000
_cell.angle_alpha   90.00
_cell.angle_beta   90.00
_cell.angle_gamma   90.00
#
_symmetry.space_group_name_H-M   'P 1'
#
loop_
_entity.id
_entity.type
_entity.pdbx_description
1 polymer ?
#
loop_
_entity_poly.entity_id
_entity_poly.type
_entity_poly.pdbx_seq_one_letter_code
_entity_poly.pdbx_strand_id
1 'polypeptide(L)'
;MTKALSSDPVDIDTLRRAAVCRGGLLTDEMRRRVWPKLLSINVYNLPPKPGKVIRENHKDYNQVLMDVRRSLRRFPKGMREEQRQVLQEQLIDTILYILKTHPELHYYQGYHDIAVTLLLVVGERMGIAMLDKLSAHHLRDFMDPTMDSTKHILNYLMPILKRESPRLHDFMCRAEVGTVFALSWLITWYGHVLTNFQHILRLYDFFLASHPLMAVYFAAVIVLHREQDVLHCDCDMASVHHLLSQIPQDLPYEILISQADRLFQHHPPYDLAKQATLQYRKRCVIQRLLPFIQYKGSTVRRGGIIAILRNCCFESTCHEWLLSDEVGLLPFLLLPLAGPEEFSEEEMEELPLDLQYLPEEKEREEDPDIRKMLIEAIMLLTATKEGRQVVREKGTYLILREFHKWEKEADVRLACEKLIQVLIGDEPQTGMENLMEVTIPVDVEARLQNLDEEEQRLLKEEQMQKL
;
A
#
# COMPACT_ATOMS: atom_id res chain seq x y z
N MET A 1 -36.70 -8.76 -12.35
CA MET A 1 -35.48 -8.57 -13.17
C MET A 1 -35.74 -8.65 -14.67
N THR A 2 -36.21 -9.77 -15.23
CA THR A 2 -36.41 -9.89 -16.70
C THR A 2 -37.33 -8.83 -17.30
N LYS A 3 -38.44 -8.51 -16.62
CA LYS A 3 -39.35 -7.41 -17.02
C LYS A 3 -38.68 -6.03 -17.02
N ALA A 4 -37.81 -5.77 -16.04
CA ALA A 4 -37.06 -4.51 -15.93
C ALA A 4 -35.97 -4.39 -17.00
N LEU A 5 -35.36 -5.51 -17.42
CA LEU A 5 -34.42 -5.55 -18.55
C LEU A 5 -35.09 -5.34 -19.90
N SER A 6 -36.37 -5.68 -20.03
CA SER A 6 -37.14 -5.57 -21.27
C SER A 6 -37.97 -4.28 -21.37
N SER A 7 -37.94 -3.41 -20.36
CA SER A 7 -38.65 -2.12 -20.40
C SER A 7 -37.88 -1.10 -21.24
N ASP A 8 -38.60 -0.12 -21.80
CA ASP A 8 -38.01 1.02 -22.53
C ASP A 8 -38.53 2.35 -21.94
N PRO A 9 -37.67 3.15 -21.27
CA PRO A 9 -36.27 2.86 -20.96
C PRO A 9 -36.13 1.70 -19.96
N VAL A 10 -34.94 1.08 -19.92
CA VAL A 10 -34.61 0.01 -18.95
C VAL A 10 -34.78 0.54 -17.53
N ASP A 11 -35.52 -0.19 -16.68
CA ASP A 11 -35.77 0.18 -15.29
C ASP A 11 -34.55 -0.14 -14.41
N ILE A 12 -33.56 0.76 -14.43
CA ILE A 12 -32.30 0.65 -13.69
C ILE A 12 -32.51 0.58 -12.19
N ASP A 13 -33.51 1.27 -11.65
CA ASP A 13 -33.75 1.31 -10.20
C ASP A 13 -34.24 -0.04 -9.68
N THR A 14 -35.10 -0.73 -10.44
CA THR A 14 -35.46 -2.11 -10.11
C THR A 14 -34.28 -3.06 -10.22
N LEU A 15 -33.36 -2.85 -11.17
CA LEU A 15 -32.14 -3.65 -11.28
C LEU A 15 -31.18 -3.41 -10.11
N ARG A 16 -31.00 -2.15 -9.68
CA ARG A 16 -30.21 -1.79 -8.49
C ARG A 16 -30.79 -2.44 -7.24
N ARG A 17 -32.10 -2.27 -7.00
CA ARG A 17 -32.78 -2.92 -5.86
C ARG A 17 -32.60 -4.43 -5.87
N ALA A 18 -32.73 -5.07 -7.05
CA ALA A 18 -32.55 -6.52 -7.16
C ALA A 18 -31.11 -6.96 -6.86
N ALA A 19 -30.11 -6.20 -7.26
CA ALA A 19 -28.70 -6.50 -6.98
C ALA A 19 -28.32 -6.32 -5.49
N VAL A 20 -28.97 -5.37 -4.80
CA VAL A 20 -28.79 -5.16 -3.34
C VAL A 20 -29.55 -6.21 -2.51
N CYS A 21 -30.78 -6.54 -2.90
CA CYS A 21 -31.64 -7.51 -2.21
C CYS A 21 -31.00 -8.89 -2.01
N ARG A 22 -31.56 -9.65 -1.06
CA ARG A 22 -31.08 -10.99 -0.69
C ARG A 22 -30.89 -11.89 -1.93
N GLY A 23 -29.69 -12.45 -2.08
CA GLY A 23 -29.32 -13.33 -3.20
C GLY A 23 -28.78 -12.62 -4.45
N GLY A 24 -28.92 -11.28 -4.54
CA GLY A 24 -28.40 -10.49 -5.65
C GLY A 24 -28.95 -10.93 -7.02
N LEU A 25 -28.06 -11.01 -8.02
CA LEU A 25 -28.46 -11.32 -9.41
C LEU A 25 -28.53 -12.82 -9.72
N LEU A 26 -28.12 -13.67 -8.76
CA LEU A 26 -28.19 -15.14 -8.76
C LEU A 26 -27.36 -15.88 -9.81
N THR A 27 -27.28 -15.42 -11.06
CA THR A 27 -26.61 -16.14 -12.17
C THR A 27 -25.71 -15.24 -13.02
N ASP A 28 -24.67 -15.84 -13.61
CA ASP A 28 -23.73 -15.12 -14.48
C ASP A 28 -24.38 -14.66 -15.79
N GLU A 29 -25.43 -15.35 -16.24
CA GLU A 29 -26.25 -14.88 -17.37
C GLU A 29 -26.95 -13.55 -17.04
N MET A 30 -27.51 -13.43 -15.84
CA MET A 30 -28.13 -12.18 -15.40
C MET A 30 -27.09 -11.08 -15.18
N ARG A 31 -25.93 -11.40 -14.58
CA ARG A 31 -24.82 -10.46 -14.39
C ARG A 31 -24.33 -9.87 -15.71
N ARG A 32 -24.14 -10.72 -16.73
CA ARG A 32 -23.78 -10.30 -18.11
C ARG A 32 -24.72 -9.27 -18.72
N ARG A 33 -25.99 -9.26 -18.31
CA ARG A 33 -27.01 -8.33 -18.82
C ARG A 33 -27.17 -7.10 -17.93
N VAL A 34 -27.02 -7.25 -16.62
CA VAL A 34 -27.34 -6.22 -15.63
C VAL A 34 -26.12 -5.38 -15.27
N TRP A 35 -24.95 -5.97 -15.04
CA TRP A 35 -23.75 -5.21 -14.64
C TRP A 35 -23.38 -4.08 -15.62
N PRO A 36 -23.39 -4.28 -16.95
CA PRO A 36 -23.13 -3.18 -17.88
C PRO A 36 -24.15 -2.05 -17.75
N LYS A 37 -25.41 -2.36 -17.42
CA LYS A 37 -26.46 -1.35 -17.23
C LYS A 37 -26.27 -0.57 -15.93
N LEU A 38 -25.84 -1.22 -14.85
CA LEU A 38 -25.51 -0.55 -13.58
C LEU A 38 -24.38 0.48 -13.75
N LEU A 39 -23.37 0.14 -14.57
CA LEU A 39 -22.25 1.03 -14.91
C LEU A 39 -22.54 1.98 -16.08
N SER A 40 -23.76 1.96 -16.65
CA SER A 40 -24.14 2.78 -17.80
C SER A 40 -23.25 2.60 -19.03
N ILE A 41 -22.80 1.36 -19.29
CA ILE A 41 -21.95 1.00 -20.44
C ILE A 41 -22.79 0.95 -21.73
N ASN A 42 -22.29 1.58 -22.78
CA ASN A 42 -22.86 1.46 -24.12
C ASN A 42 -22.42 0.15 -24.78
N VAL A 43 -23.31 -0.85 -24.75
CA VAL A 43 -23.06 -2.18 -25.32
C VAL A 43 -22.90 -2.20 -26.85
N TYR A 44 -23.30 -1.13 -27.54
CA TYR A 44 -23.15 -1.01 -28.99
C TYR A 44 -21.79 -0.41 -29.40
N ASN A 45 -21.07 0.21 -28.46
CA ASN A 45 -19.78 0.83 -28.69
C ASN A 45 -18.73 0.27 -27.72
N LEU A 46 -18.46 -1.04 -27.82
CA LEU A 46 -17.47 -1.71 -26.99
C LEU A 46 -16.05 -1.54 -27.58
N PRO A 47 -15.04 -1.36 -26.73
CA PRO A 47 -13.66 -1.24 -27.16
C PRO A 47 -13.23 -2.47 -27.98
N PRO A 48 -12.26 -2.29 -28.90
CA PRO A 48 -11.69 -3.40 -29.66
C PRO A 48 -10.95 -4.34 -28.71
N LYS A 49 -10.76 -5.59 -29.14
CA LYS A 49 -9.85 -6.50 -28.44
C LYS A 49 -8.42 -5.95 -28.57
N PRO A 50 -7.67 -5.79 -27.47
CA PRO A 50 -6.32 -5.28 -27.57
C PRO A 50 -5.42 -6.28 -28.32
N GLY A 51 -4.55 -5.77 -29.19
CA GLY A 51 -3.53 -6.60 -29.84
C GLY A 51 -2.27 -6.69 -28.98
N LYS A 52 -1.42 -7.70 -29.20
CA LYS A 52 -0.19 -7.94 -28.42
C LYS A 52 0.80 -6.76 -28.38
N VAL A 53 0.70 -5.83 -29.34
CA VAL A 53 1.51 -4.60 -29.42
C VAL A 53 1.37 -3.71 -28.18
N ILE A 54 0.28 -3.83 -27.40
CA ILE A 54 0.15 -3.06 -26.15
C ILE A 54 1.16 -3.47 -25.07
N ARG A 55 1.73 -4.68 -25.18
CA ARG A 55 2.73 -5.21 -24.25
C ARG A 55 4.11 -4.58 -24.48
N GLU A 56 4.37 -4.10 -25.68
CA GLU A 56 5.67 -3.56 -26.08
C GLU A 56 5.97 -2.25 -25.33
N ASN A 57 7.11 -2.20 -24.66
CA ASN A 57 7.63 -1.04 -23.93
C ASN A 57 6.66 -0.47 -22.87
N HIS A 58 5.80 -1.31 -22.29
CA HIS A 58 4.89 -0.87 -21.23
C HIS A 58 5.54 -1.03 -19.86
N LYS A 59 5.72 0.08 -19.13
CA LYS A 59 6.38 0.13 -17.81
C LYS A 59 5.81 -0.90 -16.81
N ASP A 60 4.49 -1.08 -16.80
CA ASP A 60 3.82 -1.98 -15.85
C ASP A 60 3.74 -3.45 -16.33
N TYR A 61 4.28 -3.81 -17.50
CA TYR A 61 4.10 -5.15 -18.10
C TYR A 61 4.60 -6.28 -17.19
N ASN A 62 5.83 -6.15 -16.69
CA ASN A 62 6.46 -7.19 -15.87
C ASN A 62 5.69 -7.39 -14.56
N GLN A 63 5.30 -6.30 -13.89
CA GLN A 63 4.49 -6.37 -12.67
C GLN A 63 3.13 -7.04 -12.92
N VAL A 64 2.41 -6.61 -13.96
CA VAL A 64 1.10 -7.20 -14.31
C VAL A 64 1.23 -8.69 -14.64
N LEU A 65 2.28 -9.08 -15.38
CA LEU A 65 2.55 -10.47 -15.71
C LEU A 65 2.78 -11.33 -14.46
N MET A 66 3.59 -10.85 -13.52
CA MET A 66 3.86 -11.55 -12.26
C MET A 66 2.60 -11.75 -11.43
N ASP A 67 1.79 -10.70 -11.29
CA ASP A 67 0.54 -10.72 -10.53
C ASP A 67 -0.48 -11.69 -11.12
N VAL A 68 -0.67 -11.67 -12.45
CA VAL A 68 -1.58 -12.58 -13.15
C VAL A 68 -1.13 -14.05 -13.07
N ARG A 69 0.19 -14.30 -12.98
CA ARG A 69 0.72 -15.64 -12.74
C ARG A 69 0.46 -16.12 -11.31
N ARG A 70 0.49 -15.22 -10.32
CA ARG A 70 0.22 -15.55 -8.91
C ARG A 70 -1.29 -15.76 -8.63
N SER A 71 -2.18 -15.21 -9.44
CA SER A 71 -3.65 -15.28 -9.23
C SER A 71 -4.33 -16.60 -9.64
N LEU A 72 -3.61 -17.73 -9.66
CA LEU A 72 -4.15 -19.05 -10.09
C LEU A 72 -5.38 -19.49 -9.31
N ARG A 73 -5.47 -19.13 -8.02
CA ARG A 73 -6.58 -19.49 -7.13
C ARG A 73 -7.92 -18.87 -7.54
N ARG A 74 -7.91 -17.82 -8.37
CA ARG A 74 -9.12 -17.12 -8.83
C ARG A 74 -9.83 -17.83 -9.97
N PHE A 75 -9.17 -18.76 -10.65
CA PHE A 75 -9.77 -19.53 -11.73
C PHE A 75 -10.56 -20.73 -11.18
N PRO A 76 -11.71 -21.08 -11.79
CA PRO A 76 -12.51 -22.26 -11.38
C PRO A 76 -11.69 -23.55 -11.27
N LYS A 77 -11.90 -24.30 -10.17
CA LYS A 77 -11.27 -25.61 -9.95
C LYS A 77 -11.69 -26.56 -11.08
N GLY A 78 -10.71 -27.11 -11.81
CA GLY A 78 -10.93 -27.98 -12.97
C GLY A 78 -10.89 -27.29 -14.34
N MET A 79 -10.62 -25.98 -14.40
CA MET A 79 -10.36 -25.30 -15.67
C MET A 79 -9.09 -25.85 -16.35
N ARG A 80 -9.23 -26.25 -17.61
CA ARG A 80 -8.11 -26.71 -18.46
C ARG A 80 -7.02 -25.65 -18.53
N GLU A 81 -5.77 -26.10 -18.52
CA GLU A 81 -4.61 -25.22 -18.51
C GLU A 81 -4.56 -24.30 -19.75
N GLU A 82 -4.80 -24.84 -20.94
CA GLU A 82 -4.86 -24.05 -22.19
C GLU A 82 -5.89 -22.91 -22.11
N GLN A 83 -7.10 -23.20 -21.60
CA GLN A 83 -8.15 -22.21 -21.45
C GLN A 83 -7.74 -21.13 -20.43
N ARG A 84 -7.07 -21.54 -19.35
CA ARG A 84 -6.58 -20.63 -18.32
C ARG A 84 -5.49 -19.71 -18.86
N GLN A 85 -4.54 -20.25 -19.63
CA GLN A 85 -3.48 -19.46 -20.26
C GLN A 85 -4.06 -18.41 -21.20
N VAL A 86 -5.08 -18.76 -21.99
CA VAL A 86 -5.79 -17.78 -22.84
C VAL A 86 -6.43 -16.66 -22.02
N LEU A 87 -7.09 -16.99 -20.90
CA LEU A 87 -7.69 -15.98 -20.02
C LEU A 87 -6.62 -15.13 -19.30
N GLN A 88 -5.47 -15.70 -18.95
CA GLN A 88 -4.35 -14.95 -18.37
C GLN A 88 -3.76 -13.96 -19.39
N GLU A 89 -3.59 -14.38 -20.66
CA GLU A 89 -3.18 -13.46 -21.73
C GLU A 89 -4.18 -12.32 -21.91
N GLN A 90 -5.48 -12.63 -21.97
CA GLN A 90 -6.54 -11.62 -22.09
C GLN A 90 -6.60 -10.68 -20.89
N LEU A 91 -6.30 -11.18 -19.69
CA LEU A 91 -6.26 -10.38 -18.46
C LEU A 91 -5.12 -9.37 -18.49
N ILE A 92 -3.91 -9.81 -18.87
CA ILE A 92 -2.75 -8.94 -19.06
C ILE A 92 -3.08 -7.87 -20.10
N ASP A 93 -3.60 -8.28 -21.25
CA ASP A 93 -3.94 -7.36 -22.34
C ASP A 93 -5.02 -6.36 -21.93
N THR A 94 -6.02 -6.78 -21.16
CA THR A 94 -7.07 -5.91 -20.62
C THR A 94 -6.49 -4.85 -19.69
N ILE A 95 -5.62 -5.22 -18.75
CA ILE A 95 -5.04 -4.30 -17.77
C ILE A 95 -4.15 -3.27 -18.47
N LEU A 96 -3.23 -3.72 -19.33
CA LEU A 96 -2.33 -2.82 -20.04
C LEU A 96 -3.06 -1.90 -21.03
N TYR A 97 -4.16 -2.38 -21.63
CA TYR A 97 -4.99 -1.53 -22.48
C TYR A 97 -5.54 -0.33 -21.68
N ILE A 98 -6.10 -0.57 -20.48
CA ILE A 98 -6.60 0.52 -19.62
C ILE A 98 -5.48 1.50 -19.26
N LEU A 99 -4.33 1.00 -18.80
CA LEU A 99 -3.20 1.84 -18.38
C LEU A 99 -2.61 2.65 -19.54
N LYS A 100 -2.62 2.09 -20.75
CA LYS A 100 -2.18 2.79 -21.97
C LYS A 100 -3.19 3.84 -22.43
N THR A 101 -4.49 3.58 -22.28
CA THR A 101 -5.56 4.53 -22.59
C THR A 101 -5.64 5.67 -21.57
N HIS A 102 -5.25 5.41 -20.33
CA HIS A 102 -5.27 6.35 -19.22
C HIS A 102 -3.88 6.50 -18.56
N PRO A 103 -2.95 7.26 -19.15
CA PRO A 103 -1.60 7.42 -18.64
C PRO A 103 -1.50 8.03 -17.24
N GLU A 104 -2.57 8.70 -16.78
CA GLU A 104 -2.72 9.27 -15.45
C GLU A 104 -3.00 8.22 -14.36
N LEU A 105 -3.36 7.00 -14.74
CA LEU A 105 -3.62 5.91 -13.81
C LEU A 105 -2.36 5.09 -13.59
N HIS A 106 -2.11 4.75 -12.32
CA HIS A 106 -1.00 3.90 -11.90
C HIS A 106 -1.51 2.53 -11.53
N TYR A 107 -0.81 1.49 -11.98
CA TYR A 107 -1.11 0.13 -11.58
C TYR A 107 -0.85 -0.04 -10.09
N TYR A 108 -1.73 -0.77 -9.40
CA TYR A 108 -1.54 -1.18 -8.02
C TYR A 108 -1.73 -2.70 -7.90
N GLN A 109 -0.97 -3.33 -7.00
CA GLN A 109 -1.06 -4.76 -6.77
C GLN A 109 -2.43 -5.12 -6.15
N GLY A 110 -3.17 -6.00 -6.84
CA GLY A 110 -4.55 -6.35 -6.51
C GLY A 110 -5.59 -5.83 -7.53
N TYR A 111 -5.22 -4.91 -8.43
CA TYR A 111 -6.10 -4.47 -9.51
C TYR A 111 -6.51 -5.64 -10.44
N HIS A 112 -5.58 -6.59 -10.64
CA HIS A 112 -5.83 -7.81 -11.42
C HIS A 112 -6.93 -8.70 -10.82
N ASP A 113 -7.16 -8.68 -9.50
CA ASP A 113 -8.24 -9.44 -8.84
C ASP A 113 -9.63 -8.93 -9.25
N ILE A 114 -9.75 -7.63 -9.53
CA ILE A 114 -10.97 -7.03 -10.05
C ILE A 114 -11.13 -7.34 -11.54
N ALA A 115 -10.06 -7.11 -12.30
CA ALA A 115 -10.05 -7.35 -13.74
C ALA A 115 -10.38 -8.82 -14.10
N VAL A 116 -9.82 -9.80 -13.38
CA VAL A 116 -10.10 -11.22 -13.63
C VAL A 116 -11.55 -11.59 -13.33
N THR A 117 -12.14 -11.00 -12.28
CA THR A 117 -13.54 -11.24 -11.92
C THR A 117 -14.48 -10.78 -13.03
N LEU A 118 -14.23 -9.59 -13.59
CA LEU A 118 -14.98 -9.09 -14.74
C LEU A 118 -14.76 -9.95 -15.98
N LEU A 119 -13.51 -10.31 -16.29
CA LEU A 119 -13.17 -11.14 -17.43
C LEU A 119 -13.91 -12.49 -17.40
N LEU A 120 -13.93 -13.16 -16.25
CA LEU A 120 -14.58 -14.46 -16.08
C LEU A 120 -16.10 -14.40 -16.25
N VAL A 121 -16.74 -13.29 -15.87
CA VAL A 121 -18.21 -13.16 -15.89
C VAL A 121 -18.70 -12.59 -17.22
N VAL A 122 -18.12 -11.49 -17.68
CA VAL A 122 -18.63 -10.73 -18.83
C VAL A 122 -17.81 -10.89 -20.11
N GLY A 123 -16.66 -11.56 -20.02
CA GLY A 123 -15.73 -11.72 -21.13
C GLY A 123 -14.93 -10.46 -21.45
N GLU A 124 -13.95 -10.61 -22.34
CA GLU A 124 -12.90 -9.62 -22.60
C GLU A 124 -13.42 -8.21 -22.97
N ARG A 125 -14.18 -8.07 -24.08
CA ARG A 125 -14.58 -6.73 -24.57
C ARG A 125 -15.50 -5.96 -23.61
N MET A 126 -16.44 -6.66 -22.98
CA MET A 126 -17.31 -6.06 -21.97
C MET A 126 -16.54 -5.79 -20.67
N GLY A 127 -15.64 -6.70 -20.30
CA GLY A 127 -14.76 -6.58 -19.15
C GLY A 127 -13.88 -5.34 -19.25
N ILE A 128 -13.28 -5.07 -20.42
CA ILE A 128 -12.51 -3.84 -20.69
C ILE A 128 -13.40 -2.61 -20.49
N ALA A 129 -14.57 -2.55 -21.12
CA ALA A 129 -15.46 -1.38 -20.99
C ALA A 129 -15.91 -1.12 -19.54
N MET A 130 -16.20 -2.19 -18.79
CA MET A 130 -16.57 -2.08 -17.40
C MET A 130 -15.39 -1.68 -16.51
N LEU A 131 -14.22 -2.29 -16.73
CA LEU A 131 -13.01 -2.01 -15.98
C LEU A 131 -12.58 -0.55 -16.19
N ASP A 132 -12.60 -0.07 -17.44
CA ASP A 132 -12.37 1.32 -17.80
C ASP A 132 -13.24 2.30 -16.97
N LYS A 133 -14.54 2.04 -16.94
CA LYS A 133 -15.49 2.85 -16.16
C LYS A 133 -15.21 2.78 -14.65
N LEU A 134 -14.87 1.61 -14.13
CA LEU A 134 -14.53 1.46 -12.71
C LEU A 134 -13.24 2.18 -12.35
N SER A 135 -12.22 2.09 -13.19
CA SER A 135 -10.91 2.71 -13.01
C SER A 135 -10.98 4.24 -13.05
N ALA A 136 -11.86 4.79 -13.88
CA ALA A 136 -12.12 6.22 -13.90
C ALA A 136 -12.99 6.73 -12.72
N HIS A 137 -13.62 5.85 -11.95
CA HIS A 137 -14.56 6.24 -10.88
C HIS A 137 -14.27 5.50 -9.56
N HIS A 138 -14.75 4.27 -9.40
CA HIS A 138 -14.73 3.54 -8.13
C HIS A 138 -13.33 3.22 -7.63
N LEU A 139 -12.40 2.97 -8.56
CA LEU A 139 -11.03 2.57 -8.27
C LEU A 139 -10.04 3.73 -8.50
N ARG A 140 -10.53 4.91 -8.88
CA ARG A 140 -9.69 6.02 -9.35
C ARG A 140 -8.65 6.44 -8.31
N ASP A 141 -9.07 6.52 -7.06
CA ASP A 141 -8.22 6.92 -5.93
C ASP A 141 -7.20 5.84 -5.57
N PHE A 142 -7.47 4.57 -5.90
CA PHE A 142 -6.52 3.47 -5.72
C PHE A 142 -5.42 3.45 -6.78
N MET A 143 -5.66 4.12 -7.91
CA MET A 143 -4.75 4.21 -9.05
C MET A 143 -3.98 5.54 -9.07
N ASP A 144 -3.95 6.28 -7.96
CA ASP A 144 -3.06 7.43 -7.80
C ASP A 144 -1.60 6.98 -7.67
N PRO A 145 -0.61 7.86 -7.96
CA PRO A 145 0.81 7.53 -7.84
C PRO A 145 1.24 7.14 -6.42
N THR A 146 0.42 7.48 -5.40
CA THR A 146 0.67 7.17 -4.00
C THR A 146 -0.60 6.61 -3.36
N MET A 147 -0.45 5.81 -2.31
CA MET A 147 -1.59 5.25 -1.56
C MET A 147 -2.29 6.25 -0.62
N ASP A 148 -1.97 7.55 -0.67
CA ASP A 148 -2.55 8.53 0.24
C ASP A 148 -4.06 8.70 0.05
N SER A 149 -4.53 8.71 -1.19
CA SER A 149 -5.96 8.77 -1.53
C SER A 149 -6.69 7.51 -1.03
N THR A 150 -6.09 6.32 -1.22
CA THR A 150 -6.59 5.06 -0.67
C THR A 150 -6.68 5.08 0.87
N LYS A 151 -5.62 5.58 1.53
CA LYS A 151 -5.61 5.76 2.99
C LYS A 151 -6.69 6.75 3.43
N HIS A 152 -6.98 7.78 2.64
CA HIS A 152 -8.08 8.72 2.91
C HIS A 152 -9.45 8.04 2.84
N ILE A 153 -9.68 7.15 1.85
CA ILE A 153 -10.90 6.34 1.79
C ILE A 153 -11.04 5.45 3.03
N LEU A 154 -9.94 4.81 3.47
CA LEU A 154 -9.95 3.97 4.67
C LEU A 154 -10.26 4.75 5.96
N ASN A 155 -9.93 6.04 6.02
CA ASN A 155 -10.23 6.88 7.19
C ASN A 155 -11.73 7.08 7.45
N TYR A 156 -12.62 6.68 6.53
CA TYR A 156 -14.06 6.64 6.80
C TYR A 156 -14.45 5.50 7.75
N LEU A 157 -13.61 4.46 7.88
CA LEU A 157 -13.88 3.30 8.73
C LEU A 157 -14.01 3.68 10.22
N MET A 158 -13.04 4.41 10.76
CA MET A 158 -13.02 4.75 12.20
C MET A 158 -14.20 5.64 12.64
N PRO A 159 -14.60 6.69 11.91
CA PRO A 159 -15.82 7.44 12.21
C PRO A 159 -17.09 6.58 12.21
N ILE A 160 -17.21 5.61 11.29
CA ILE A 160 -18.35 4.68 11.26
C ILE A 160 -18.34 3.83 12.54
N LEU A 161 -17.20 3.22 12.87
CA LEU A 161 -17.06 2.41 14.09
C LEU A 161 -17.36 3.23 15.35
N LYS A 162 -16.90 4.48 15.42
CA LYS A 162 -17.17 5.39 16.53
C LYS A 162 -18.66 5.64 16.75
N ARG A 163 -19.45 5.70 15.68
CA ARG A 163 -20.90 5.94 15.76
C ARG A 163 -21.67 4.71 16.20
N GLU A 164 -21.25 3.53 15.75
CA GLU A 164 -21.95 2.27 16.03
C GLU A 164 -21.51 1.59 17.33
N SER A 165 -20.20 1.50 17.56
CA SER A 165 -19.61 0.99 18.80
C SER A 165 -18.44 1.87 19.25
N PRO A 166 -18.70 2.88 20.10
CA PRO A 166 -17.64 3.66 20.74
C PRO A 166 -16.65 2.79 21.50
N ARG A 167 -17.13 1.68 22.11
CA ARG A 167 -16.29 0.75 22.86
C ARG A 167 -15.25 0.08 21.96
N LEU A 168 -15.68 -0.45 20.80
CA LEU A 168 -14.78 -1.06 19.82
C LEU A 168 -13.82 -0.03 19.24
N HIS A 169 -14.32 1.14 18.87
CA HIS A 169 -13.50 2.25 18.38
C HIS A 169 -12.39 2.62 19.36
N ASP A 170 -12.72 2.83 20.64
CA ASP A 170 -11.75 3.25 21.64
C ASP A 170 -10.73 2.15 21.94
N PHE A 171 -11.13 0.88 21.89
CA PHE A 171 -10.20 -0.25 21.97
C PHE A 171 -9.22 -0.25 20.80
N MET A 172 -9.71 -0.13 19.56
CA MET A 172 -8.86 -0.08 18.36
C MET A 172 -7.94 1.14 18.34
N CYS A 173 -8.39 2.29 18.89
CA CYS A 173 -7.53 3.45 19.06
C CYS A 173 -6.40 3.21 20.07
N ARG A 174 -6.70 2.57 21.21
CA ARG A 174 -5.67 2.23 22.21
C ARG A 174 -4.69 1.15 21.73
N ALA A 175 -5.16 0.23 20.88
CA ALA A 175 -4.33 -0.77 20.25
C ALA A 175 -3.51 -0.22 19.07
N GLU A 176 -3.71 1.03 18.66
CA GLU A 176 -2.95 1.70 17.58
C GLU A 176 -2.95 0.96 16.23
N VAL A 177 -3.93 0.07 15.99
CA VAL A 177 -3.99 -0.79 14.80
C VAL A 177 -4.23 -0.01 13.49
N GLY A 178 -4.73 1.22 13.58
CA GLY A 178 -5.09 2.03 12.42
C GLY A 178 -6.17 1.39 11.54
N THR A 179 -6.06 1.55 10.23
CA THR A 179 -7.04 1.03 9.24
C THR A 179 -6.39 0.27 8.08
N VAL A 180 -5.08 0.07 8.12
CA VAL A 180 -4.30 -0.51 7.00
C VAL A 180 -4.65 -1.99 6.79
N PHE A 181 -5.06 -2.72 7.82
CA PHE A 181 -5.53 -4.11 7.71
C PHE A 181 -6.65 -4.30 6.68
N ALA A 182 -7.48 -3.28 6.46
CA ALA A 182 -8.60 -3.33 5.51
C ALA A 182 -8.21 -2.91 4.08
N LEU A 183 -6.97 -2.46 3.85
CA LEU A 183 -6.50 -1.97 2.56
C LEU A 183 -6.68 -3.03 1.46
N SER A 184 -6.18 -4.24 1.70
CA SER A 184 -6.28 -5.36 0.75
C SER A 184 -7.72 -5.72 0.41
N TRP A 185 -8.66 -5.50 1.34
CA TRP A 185 -10.08 -5.79 1.12
C TRP A 185 -10.69 -4.80 0.13
N LEU A 186 -10.39 -3.51 0.28
CA LEU A 186 -10.95 -2.47 -0.56
C LEU A 186 -10.37 -2.52 -1.97
N ILE A 187 -9.04 -2.60 -2.10
CA ILE A 187 -8.38 -2.50 -3.41
C ILE A 187 -8.63 -3.72 -4.30
N THR A 188 -9.00 -4.87 -3.72
CA THR A 188 -9.33 -6.11 -4.44
C THR A 188 -10.82 -6.44 -4.48
N TRP A 189 -11.67 -5.55 -3.93
CA TRP A 189 -13.09 -5.83 -3.67
C TRP A 189 -13.29 -7.21 -3.01
N TYR A 190 -12.49 -7.48 -1.97
CA TYR A 190 -12.45 -8.71 -1.18
C TYR A 190 -12.05 -9.98 -1.95
N GLY A 191 -11.75 -9.86 -3.25
CA GLY A 191 -11.47 -11.00 -4.12
C GLY A 191 -10.18 -11.73 -3.76
N HIS A 192 -9.22 -11.05 -3.13
CA HIS A 192 -7.99 -11.67 -2.67
C HIS A 192 -8.17 -12.53 -1.42
N VAL A 193 -9.07 -12.09 -0.52
CA VAL A 193 -9.24 -12.72 0.81
C VAL A 193 -10.32 -13.80 0.78
N LEU A 194 -11.34 -13.65 -0.06
CA LEU A 194 -12.43 -14.61 -0.17
C LEU A 194 -12.08 -15.73 -1.15
N THR A 195 -12.26 -16.97 -0.70
CA THR A 195 -12.00 -18.15 -1.54
C THR A 195 -13.21 -18.59 -2.36
N ASN A 196 -14.43 -18.28 -1.89
CA ASN A 196 -15.66 -18.67 -2.58
C ASN A 196 -16.05 -17.64 -3.65
N PHE A 197 -15.91 -18.02 -4.91
CA PHE A 197 -16.23 -17.17 -6.05
C PHE A 197 -17.69 -16.68 -6.05
N GLN A 198 -18.65 -17.47 -5.57
CA GLN A 198 -20.05 -17.05 -5.52
C GLN A 198 -20.29 -15.91 -4.53
N HIS A 199 -19.56 -15.91 -3.39
CA HIS A 199 -19.64 -14.80 -2.44
C HIS A 199 -19.02 -13.52 -3.02
N ILE A 200 -17.90 -13.65 -3.75
CA ILE A 200 -17.29 -12.52 -4.47
C ILE A 200 -18.28 -11.93 -5.47
N LEU A 201 -18.89 -12.76 -6.32
CA LEU A 201 -19.87 -12.28 -7.31
C LEU A 201 -21.09 -11.62 -6.67
N ARG A 202 -21.53 -12.13 -5.51
CA ARG A 202 -22.60 -11.52 -4.73
C ARG A 202 -22.23 -10.13 -4.19
N LEU A 203 -20.98 -9.93 -3.77
CA LEU A 203 -20.47 -8.61 -3.39
C LEU A 203 -20.34 -7.68 -4.59
N TYR A 204 -19.95 -8.18 -5.77
CA TYR A 204 -19.92 -7.37 -6.99
C TYR A 204 -21.32 -6.90 -7.40
N ASP A 205 -22.33 -7.76 -7.29
CA ASP A 205 -23.74 -7.37 -7.48
C ASP A 205 -24.08 -6.16 -6.58
N PHE A 206 -23.67 -6.22 -5.31
CA PHE A 206 -23.91 -5.17 -4.33
C PHE A 206 -23.12 -3.88 -4.62
N PHE A 207 -21.81 -3.95 -4.84
CA PHE A 207 -20.95 -2.78 -5.04
C PHE A 207 -21.25 -2.04 -6.34
N LEU A 208 -21.48 -2.77 -7.44
CA LEU A 208 -21.84 -2.15 -8.73
C LEU A 208 -23.18 -1.42 -8.70
N ALA A 209 -24.08 -1.81 -7.79
CA ALA A 209 -25.38 -1.18 -7.61
C ALA A 209 -25.38 -0.03 -6.60
N SER A 210 -24.26 0.17 -5.87
CA SER A 210 -24.17 1.05 -4.70
C SER A 210 -23.22 2.22 -4.92
N HIS A 211 -23.12 3.10 -3.91
CA HIS A 211 -22.15 4.18 -3.88
C HIS A 211 -20.70 3.62 -3.82
N PRO A 212 -19.68 4.28 -4.43
CA PRO A 212 -18.29 3.79 -4.42
C PRO A 212 -17.71 3.47 -3.05
N LEU A 213 -18.05 4.27 -2.02
CA LEU A 213 -17.62 4.04 -0.64
C LEU A 213 -18.27 2.83 0.03
N MET A 214 -19.24 2.14 -0.58
CA MET A 214 -19.95 1.01 0.03
C MET A 214 -19.01 -0.13 0.46
N ALA A 215 -17.88 -0.32 -0.24
CA ALA A 215 -16.85 -1.26 0.18
C ALA A 215 -16.30 -0.95 1.59
N VAL A 216 -16.18 0.34 1.95
CA VAL A 216 -15.75 0.76 3.30
C VAL A 216 -16.80 0.41 4.35
N TYR A 217 -18.09 0.61 4.03
CA TYR A 217 -19.18 0.26 4.96
C TYR A 217 -19.26 -1.25 5.16
N PHE A 218 -19.01 -2.03 4.11
CA PHE A 218 -18.91 -3.47 4.23
C PHE A 218 -17.72 -3.89 5.12
N ALA A 219 -16.57 -3.20 5.02
CA ALA A 219 -15.45 -3.41 5.95
C ALA A 219 -15.84 -3.10 7.40
N ALA A 220 -16.53 -1.98 7.64
CA ALA A 220 -17.00 -1.60 8.97
C ALA A 220 -17.92 -2.67 9.57
N VAL A 221 -18.84 -3.21 8.77
CA VAL A 221 -19.75 -4.26 9.23
C VAL A 221 -19.03 -5.56 9.55
N ILE A 222 -17.99 -5.94 8.80
CA ILE A 222 -17.16 -7.12 9.14
C ILE A 222 -16.46 -6.91 10.49
N VAL A 223 -15.89 -5.72 10.72
CA VAL A 223 -15.21 -5.38 11.99
C VAL A 223 -16.21 -5.37 13.15
N LEU A 224 -17.39 -4.78 12.97
CA LEU A 224 -18.47 -4.77 13.98
C LEU A 224 -19.00 -6.17 14.26
N HIS A 225 -19.13 -7.02 13.24
CA HIS A 225 -19.57 -8.41 13.43
C HIS A 225 -18.60 -9.21 14.30
N ARG A 226 -17.31 -8.88 14.24
CA ARG A 226 -16.24 -9.49 15.02
C ARG A 226 -15.84 -8.68 16.25
N GLU A 227 -16.70 -7.77 16.71
CA GLU A 227 -16.42 -6.89 17.85
C GLU A 227 -15.97 -7.68 19.08
N GLN A 228 -16.66 -8.78 19.41
CA GLN A 228 -16.30 -9.58 20.58
C GLN A 228 -14.91 -10.18 20.43
N ASP A 229 -14.57 -10.75 19.28
CA ASP A 229 -13.22 -11.31 19.05
C ASP A 229 -12.14 -10.24 19.22
N VAL A 230 -12.37 -9.05 18.65
CA VAL A 230 -11.43 -7.92 18.74
C VAL A 230 -11.23 -7.49 20.20
N LEU A 231 -12.31 -7.39 20.98
CA LEU A 231 -12.25 -6.98 22.38
C LEU A 231 -11.61 -8.03 23.32
N HIS A 232 -11.48 -9.29 22.89
CA HIS A 232 -10.80 -10.36 23.63
C HIS A 232 -9.33 -10.53 23.25
N CYS A 233 -8.87 -9.90 22.16
CA CYS A 233 -7.45 -9.86 21.83
C CYS A 233 -6.66 -9.01 22.82
N ASP A 234 -5.35 -9.24 22.85
CA ASP A 234 -4.43 -8.32 23.49
C ASP A 234 -4.53 -6.94 22.82
N CYS A 235 -4.49 -5.89 23.65
CA CYS A 235 -4.74 -4.52 23.23
C CYS A 235 -3.46 -3.89 22.64
N ASP A 236 -2.91 -4.52 21.62
CA ASP A 236 -1.72 -4.10 20.87
C ASP A 236 -1.95 -4.20 19.35
N MET A 237 -1.12 -3.49 18.59
CA MET A 237 -1.27 -3.37 17.14
C MET A 237 -1.15 -4.73 16.44
N ALA A 238 -0.20 -5.58 16.84
CA ALA A 238 0.07 -6.84 16.17
C ALA A 238 -1.08 -7.85 16.35
N SER A 239 -1.59 -8.00 17.57
CA SER A 239 -2.70 -8.91 17.89
C SER A 239 -3.98 -8.54 17.14
N VAL A 240 -4.37 -7.26 17.17
CA VAL A 240 -5.58 -6.80 16.49
C VAL A 240 -5.40 -6.85 14.97
N HIS A 241 -4.23 -6.47 14.45
CA HIS A 241 -3.93 -6.54 13.02
C HIS A 241 -3.99 -7.98 12.52
N HIS A 242 -3.40 -8.93 13.24
CA HIS A 242 -3.42 -10.36 12.89
C HIS A 242 -4.85 -10.90 12.81
N LEU A 243 -5.66 -10.65 13.84
CA LEU A 243 -7.06 -11.10 13.90
C LEU A 243 -7.86 -10.56 12.72
N LEU A 244 -7.78 -9.25 12.48
CA LEU A 244 -8.60 -8.59 11.47
C LEU A 244 -8.16 -8.98 10.06
N SER A 245 -6.85 -9.04 9.79
CA SER A 245 -6.31 -9.42 8.47
C SER A 245 -6.79 -10.79 8.00
N GLN A 246 -7.15 -11.69 8.92
CA GLN A 246 -7.74 -12.99 8.61
C GLN A 246 -9.27 -12.94 8.62
N ILE A 247 -9.90 -12.82 7.45
CA ILE A 247 -11.37 -12.86 7.34
C ILE A 247 -11.87 -14.32 7.37
N PRO A 248 -12.79 -14.68 8.29
CA PRO A 248 -13.46 -15.98 8.27
C PRO A 248 -14.23 -16.20 6.96
N GLN A 249 -14.14 -17.40 6.40
CA GLN A 249 -14.71 -17.67 5.07
C GLN A 249 -16.24 -17.85 5.10
N ASP A 250 -16.78 -18.23 6.25
CA ASP A 250 -18.18 -18.57 6.53
C ASP A 250 -19.01 -17.43 7.13
N LEU A 251 -18.57 -16.18 6.93
CA LEU A 251 -19.31 -15.00 7.36
C LEU A 251 -20.75 -14.96 6.80
N PRO A 252 -21.72 -14.40 7.54
CA PRO A 252 -23.11 -14.33 7.10
C PRO A 252 -23.33 -13.19 6.07
N TYR A 253 -22.74 -13.31 4.88
CA TYR A 253 -22.67 -12.23 3.86
C TYR A 253 -23.99 -11.52 3.58
N GLU A 254 -25.12 -12.25 3.49
CA GLU A 254 -26.42 -11.61 3.24
C GLU A 254 -26.87 -10.69 4.38
N ILE A 255 -26.56 -11.06 5.63
CA ILE A 255 -26.82 -10.23 6.81
C ILE A 255 -25.87 -9.03 6.79
N LEU A 256 -24.58 -9.26 6.51
CA LEU A 256 -23.57 -8.21 6.46
C LEU A 256 -23.85 -7.17 5.35
N ILE A 257 -24.28 -7.61 4.16
CA ILE A 257 -24.68 -6.72 3.06
C ILE A 257 -25.88 -5.86 3.49
N SER A 258 -26.89 -6.47 4.12
CA SER A 258 -28.07 -5.76 4.62
C SER A 258 -27.72 -4.79 5.77
N GLN A 259 -26.70 -5.09 6.56
CA GLN A 259 -26.18 -4.19 7.59
C GLN A 259 -25.40 -3.03 6.96
N ALA A 260 -24.59 -3.28 5.92
CA ALA A 260 -23.80 -2.24 5.26
C ALA A 260 -24.70 -1.20 4.58
N ASP A 261 -25.77 -1.64 3.92
CA ASP A 261 -26.78 -0.75 3.33
C ASP A 261 -27.47 0.12 4.40
N ARG A 262 -27.87 -0.48 5.53
CA ARG A 262 -28.46 0.27 6.67
C ARG A 262 -27.46 1.27 7.26
N LEU A 263 -26.21 0.88 7.43
CA LEU A 263 -25.15 1.72 7.97
C LEU A 263 -24.89 2.93 7.07
N PHE A 264 -24.90 2.73 5.74
CA PHE A 264 -24.78 3.79 4.76
C PHE A 264 -25.94 4.79 4.82
N GLN A 265 -27.16 4.30 5.04
CA GLN A 265 -28.35 5.15 5.18
C GLN A 265 -28.34 5.97 6.47
N HIS A 266 -27.85 5.39 7.59
CA HIS A 266 -27.77 6.08 8.87
C HIS A 266 -26.61 7.07 8.97
N HIS A 267 -25.46 6.74 8.38
CA HIS A 267 -24.24 7.55 8.42
C HIS A 267 -23.72 7.79 7.01
N PRO A 268 -24.39 8.62 6.18
CA PRO A 268 -23.98 8.83 4.81
C PRO A 268 -22.59 9.51 4.75
N PRO A 269 -21.81 9.31 3.66
CA PRO A 269 -20.44 9.79 3.58
C PRO A 269 -20.26 11.29 3.84
N TYR A 270 -21.22 12.13 3.44
CA TYR A 270 -21.12 13.58 3.61
C TYR A 270 -21.13 14.01 5.09
N ASP A 271 -21.79 13.26 5.97
CA ASP A 271 -21.81 13.51 7.41
C ASP A 271 -20.49 13.11 8.08
N LEU A 272 -19.84 12.08 7.53
CA LEU A 272 -18.59 11.54 8.02
C LEU A 272 -17.36 12.25 7.44
N ALA A 273 -17.48 12.90 6.28
CA ALA A 273 -16.38 13.52 5.55
C ALA A 273 -15.55 14.47 6.42
N LYS A 274 -16.19 15.28 7.27
CA LYS A 274 -15.47 16.19 8.19
C LYS A 274 -14.64 15.44 9.22
N GLN A 275 -15.16 14.32 9.75
CA GLN A 275 -14.45 13.51 10.75
C GLN A 275 -13.33 12.68 10.12
N ALA A 276 -13.57 12.06 8.97
CA ALA A 276 -12.56 11.37 8.18
C ALA A 276 -11.43 12.31 7.75
N THR A 277 -11.77 13.53 7.31
CA THR A 277 -10.77 14.57 6.99
C THR A 277 -10.02 15.03 8.24
N LEU A 278 -10.68 15.18 9.38
CA LEU A 278 -10.01 15.50 10.64
C LEU A 278 -9.04 14.40 11.06
N GLN A 279 -9.38 13.13 10.86
CA GLN A 279 -8.50 12.00 11.14
C GLN A 279 -7.27 12.01 10.23
N TYR A 280 -7.43 12.35 8.95
CA TYR A 280 -6.31 12.61 8.05
C TYR A 280 -5.48 13.83 8.49
N ARG A 281 -6.12 14.92 8.93
CA ARG A 281 -5.45 16.14 9.45
C ARG A 281 -4.77 15.95 10.80
N LYS A 282 -5.15 14.93 11.57
CA LYS A 282 -4.49 14.55 12.83
C LYS A 282 -3.13 13.90 12.63
N ARG A 283 -2.74 13.55 11.39
CA ARG A 283 -1.35 13.19 11.08
C ARG A 283 -0.42 14.30 11.58
N CYS A 284 0.65 13.91 12.26
CA CYS A 284 1.61 14.87 12.77
C CYS A 284 2.25 15.66 11.59
N VAL A 285 2.86 16.80 11.89
CA VAL A 285 3.49 17.63 10.84
C VAL A 285 4.50 16.81 10.03
N ILE A 286 5.28 15.95 10.70
CA ILE A 286 6.32 15.11 10.09
C ILE A 286 5.73 14.17 9.02
N GLN A 287 4.65 13.44 9.31
CA GLN A 287 4.02 12.55 8.33
C GLN A 287 3.56 13.24 7.06
N ARG A 288 3.18 14.52 7.14
CA ARG A 288 2.77 15.30 5.97
C ARG A 288 3.97 15.72 5.10
N LEU A 289 5.18 15.67 5.64
CA LEU A 289 6.41 15.99 4.94
C LEU A 289 6.99 14.77 4.20
N LEU A 290 6.76 13.55 4.70
CA LEU A 290 7.37 12.31 4.16
C LEU A 290 7.19 12.10 2.65
N PRO A 291 6.01 12.36 2.03
CA PRO A 291 5.86 12.20 0.57
C PRO A 291 6.79 13.10 -0.24
N PHE A 292 7.27 14.21 0.34
CA PHE A 292 8.14 15.16 -0.35
C PHE A 292 9.61 14.74 -0.38
N ILE A 293 10.00 13.70 0.35
CA ILE A 293 11.37 13.14 0.32
C ILE A 293 11.71 12.62 -1.09
N GLN A 294 10.72 12.11 -1.83
CA GLN A 294 10.89 11.57 -3.19
C GLN A 294 10.29 12.48 -4.27
N TYR A 295 10.03 13.75 -3.96
CA TYR A 295 9.39 14.68 -4.90
C TYR A 295 10.31 15.01 -6.09
N LYS A 296 10.09 14.34 -7.23
CA LYS A 296 10.91 14.51 -8.45
C LYS A 296 10.93 15.94 -9.00
N GLY A 297 9.87 16.73 -8.76
CA GLY A 297 9.74 18.09 -9.30
C GLY A 297 10.67 19.15 -8.69
N SER A 298 11.39 18.86 -7.59
CA SER A 298 12.31 19.84 -6.98
C SER A 298 13.32 19.20 -6.03
N THR A 299 14.59 19.20 -6.42
CA THR A 299 15.72 18.77 -5.56
C THR A 299 15.83 19.62 -4.31
N VAL A 300 15.62 20.95 -4.42
CA VAL A 300 15.61 21.88 -3.27
C VAL A 300 14.54 21.48 -2.25
N ARG A 301 13.35 21.10 -2.70
CA ARG A 301 12.28 20.65 -1.79
C ARG A 301 12.62 19.32 -1.13
N ARG A 302 13.14 18.34 -1.88
CA ARG A 302 13.57 17.05 -1.31
C ARG A 302 14.64 17.28 -0.24
N GLY A 303 15.72 17.97 -0.59
CA GLY A 303 16.83 18.27 0.31
C GLY A 303 16.38 19.07 1.55
N GLY A 304 15.53 20.08 1.37
CA GLY A 304 15.00 20.86 2.50
C GLY A 304 14.14 20.04 3.47
N ILE A 305 13.32 19.12 2.96
CA ILE A 305 12.52 18.23 3.81
C ILE A 305 13.40 17.22 4.54
N ILE A 306 14.36 16.60 3.84
CA ILE A 306 15.29 15.64 4.45
C ILE A 306 16.14 16.33 5.52
N ALA A 307 16.54 17.60 5.31
CA ALA A 307 17.25 18.39 6.31
C ALA A 307 16.40 18.63 7.57
N ILE A 308 15.12 18.95 7.40
CA ILE A 308 14.18 19.09 8.54
C ILE A 308 14.09 17.77 9.31
N LEU A 309 13.93 16.64 8.61
CA LEU A 309 13.79 15.33 9.23
C LEU A 309 15.08 14.90 9.95
N ARG A 310 16.24 15.07 9.31
CA ARG A 310 17.55 14.87 9.92
C ARG A 310 17.71 15.71 11.18
N ASN A 311 17.27 16.98 11.16
CA ASN A 311 17.30 17.84 12.32
C ASN A 311 16.42 17.32 13.47
N CYS A 312 15.26 16.73 13.16
CA CYS A 312 14.43 16.05 14.16
C CYS A 312 15.14 14.81 14.74
N CYS A 313 15.96 14.10 13.97
CA CYS A 313 16.70 12.93 14.45
C CYS A 313 17.80 13.26 15.48
N PHE A 314 18.20 14.53 15.67
CA PHE A 314 19.11 14.89 16.77
C PHE A 314 18.46 14.78 18.15
N GLU A 315 17.12 14.83 18.22
CA GLU A 315 16.40 14.71 19.48
C GLU A 315 16.20 13.22 19.81
N SER A 316 17.13 12.66 20.60
CA SER A 316 17.14 11.24 20.97
C SER A 316 15.84 10.78 21.65
N THR A 317 15.19 11.66 22.42
CA THR A 317 13.92 11.37 23.10
C THR A 317 12.75 11.10 22.14
N CYS A 318 12.87 11.48 20.87
CA CYS A 318 11.85 11.26 19.85
C CYS A 318 12.12 10.03 18.97
N HIS A 319 13.23 9.30 19.13
CA HIS A 319 13.60 8.21 18.23
C HIS A 319 12.58 7.08 18.21
N GLU A 320 12.10 6.66 19.37
CA GLU A 320 11.05 5.65 19.49
C GLU A 320 9.79 6.07 18.71
N TRP A 321 9.36 7.31 18.88
CA TRP A 321 8.21 7.86 18.16
C TRP A 321 8.45 7.98 16.65
N LEU A 322 9.61 8.47 16.20
CA LEU A 322 9.95 8.61 14.78
C LEU A 322 10.03 7.26 14.07
N LEU A 323 10.49 6.22 14.76
CA LEU A 323 10.63 4.85 14.25
C LEU A 323 9.36 4.01 14.40
N SER A 324 8.44 4.41 15.29
CA SER A 324 7.15 3.74 15.48
C SER A 324 6.28 3.77 14.23
N ASP A 325 5.27 2.91 14.17
CA ASP A 325 4.27 2.89 13.09
C ASP A 325 3.44 4.19 13.03
N GLU A 326 3.44 5.01 14.09
CA GLU A 326 2.78 6.31 14.07
C GLU A 326 3.42 7.26 13.08
N VAL A 327 4.74 7.23 12.89
CA VAL A 327 5.45 8.09 11.94
C VAL A 327 5.97 7.27 10.77
N GLY A 328 6.60 6.13 11.07
CA GLY A 328 7.18 5.21 10.11
C GLY A 328 8.29 5.87 9.30
N LEU A 329 9.21 6.62 9.92
CA LEU A 329 10.20 7.42 9.20
C LEU A 329 11.21 6.57 8.41
N LEU A 330 11.65 5.44 8.97
CA LEU A 330 12.75 4.63 8.43
C LEU A 330 12.54 4.16 6.97
N PRO A 331 11.39 3.58 6.58
CA PRO A 331 11.14 3.20 5.18
C PRO A 331 11.29 4.37 4.20
N PHE A 332 10.87 5.58 4.58
CA PHE A 332 10.99 6.75 3.71
C PHE A 332 12.43 7.27 3.59
N LEU A 333 13.28 7.04 4.59
CA LEU A 333 14.72 7.36 4.50
C LEU A 333 15.47 6.33 3.65
N LEU A 334 15.08 5.06 3.72
CA LEU A 334 15.72 3.96 2.99
C LEU A 334 15.31 3.89 1.51
N LEU A 335 14.06 4.20 1.18
CA LEU A 335 13.54 4.03 -0.19
C LEU A 335 14.30 4.83 -1.25
N PRO A 336 14.77 6.08 -1.02
CA PRO A 336 15.64 6.78 -1.97
C PRO A 336 17.05 6.17 -2.10
N LEU A 337 17.51 5.39 -1.11
CA LEU A 337 18.80 4.70 -1.12
C LEU A 337 18.70 3.30 -1.77
N ALA A 338 17.50 2.74 -1.85
CA ALA A 338 17.26 1.44 -2.47
C ALA A 338 17.28 1.50 -4.01
N GLY A 339 17.84 0.47 -4.66
CA GLY A 339 17.84 0.27 -6.10
C GLY A 339 16.97 -0.92 -6.53
N PRO A 340 17.12 -1.40 -7.77
CA PRO A 340 16.32 -2.49 -8.33
C PRO A 340 16.86 -3.89 -7.97
N GLU A 341 17.66 -4.00 -6.91
CA GLU A 341 18.28 -5.27 -6.54
C GLU A 341 17.26 -6.31 -6.06
N GLU A 342 17.46 -7.56 -6.46
CA GLU A 342 16.66 -8.69 -5.99
C GLU A 342 17.28 -9.26 -4.69
N PHE A 343 16.44 -9.46 -3.68
CA PHE A 343 16.80 -10.12 -2.42
C PHE A 343 16.16 -11.51 -2.35
N SER A 344 16.75 -12.41 -1.57
CA SER A 344 16.15 -13.73 -1.30
C SER A 344 14.81 -13.61 -0.54
N GLU A 345 13.99 -14.66 -0.54
CA GLU A 345 12.69 -14.63 0.17
C GLU A 345 12.86 -14.33 1.67
N GLU A 346 13.89 -14.91 2.31
CA GLU A 346 14.21 -14.67 3.72
C GLU A 346 14.63 -13.20 3.96
N GLU A 347 15.52 -12.65 3.11
CA GLU A 347 15.93 -11.24 3.20
C GLU A 347 14.76 -10.27 2.94
N MET A 348 13.81 -10.63 2.07
CA MET A 348 12.63 -9.82 1.79
C MET A 348 11.66 -9.73 2.98
N GLU A 349 11.51 -10.82 3.77
CA GLU A 349 10.64 -10.83 4.95
C GLU A 349 11.09 -9.83 6.03
N GLU A 350 12.40 -9.52 6.10
CA GLU A 350 12.96 -8.56 7.05
C GLU A 350 12.71 -7.09 6.66
N LEU A 351 12.53 -6.81 5.36
CA LEU A 351 12.39 -5.44 4.86
C LEU A 351 10.99 -4.87 5.12
N PRO A 352 10.87 -3.55 5.36
CA PRO A 352 9.58 -2.86 5.31
C PRO A 352 8.85 -3.07 3.98
N LEU A 353 7.51 -3.14 4.02
CA LEU A 353 6.68 -3.41 2.84
C LEU A 353 6.96 -2.47 1.64
N ASP A 354 7.25 -1.20 1.89
CA ASP A 354 7.54 -0.21 0.84
C ASP A 354 8.89 -0.44 0.13
N LEU A 355 9.76 -1.29 0.69
CA LEU A 355 11.09 -1.64 0.16
C LEU A 355 11.14 -3.04 -0.45
N GLN A 356 10.09 -3.84 -0.29
CA GLN A 356 10.00 -5.16 -0.87
C GLN A 356 9.63 -5.07 -2.36
N TYR A 357 10.29 -5.88 -3.18
CA TYR A 357 9.97 -6.06 -4.61
C TYR A 357 9.90 -4.75 -5.41
N LEU A 358 10.95 -3.93 -5.30
CA LEU A 358 11.07 -2.70 -6.07
C LEU A 358 11.11 -3.00 -7.58
N PRO A 359 10.53 -2.12 -8.43
CA PRO A 359 10.53 -2.32 -9.88
C PRO A 359 11.94 -2.20 -10.47
N GLU A 360 12.18 -2.82 -11.63
CA GLU A 360 13.47 -2.77 -12.32
C GLU A 360 13.91 -1.33 -12.67
N GLU A 361 12.94 -0.43 -12.86
CA GLU A 361 13.17 1.00 -13.13
C GLU A 361 13.45 1.83 -11.86
N LYS A 362 13.55 1.19 -10.69
CA LYS A 362 13.80 1.90 -9.43
C LYS A 362 15.20 2.52 -9.43
N GLU A 363 15.24 3.85 -9.51
CA GLU A 363 16.47 4.63 -9.39
C GLU A 363 16.68 5.12 -7.96
N ARG A 364 17.96 5.19 -7.56
CA ARG A 364 18.41 5.85 -6.32
C ARG A 364 18.39 7.36 -6.48
N GLU A 365 18.39 8.09 -5.36
CA GLU A 365 18.51 9.55 -5.38
C GLU A 365 19.79 9.99 -6.11
N GLU A 366 19.66 10.92 -7.05
CA GLU A 366 20.76 11.35 -7.92
C GLU A 366 21.71 12.32 -7.22
N ASP A 367 21.19 13.12 -6.28
CA ASP A 367 21.95 14.15 -5.58
C ASP A 367 22.78 13.55 -4.42
N PRO A 368 24.13 13.64 -4.46
CA PRO A 368 24.99 13.04 -3.45
C PRO A 368 24.86 13.68 -2.06
N ASP A 369 24.58 14.99 -1.99
CA ASP A 369 24.38 15.68 -0.72
C ASP A 369 23.10 15.18 -0.05
N ILE A 370 22.05 14.94 -0.83
CA ILE A 370 20.81 14.33 -0.33
C ILE A 370 21.06 12.90 0.15
N ARG A 371 21.79 12.07 -0.62
CA ARG A 371 22.13 10.70 -0.21
C ARG A 371 22.89 10.66 1.11
N LYS A 372 23.90 11.53 1.26
CA LYS A 372 24.65 11.69 2.51
C LYS A 372 23.73 12.08 3.66
N MET A 373 22.82 13.03 3.45
CA MET A 373 21.89 13.51 4.47
C MET A 373 20.91 12.42 4.93
N LEU A 374 20.46 11.55 4.02
CA LEU A 374 19.64 10.38 4.35
C LEU A 374 20.40 9.40 5.24
N ILE A 375 21.66 9.09 4.89
CA ILE A 375 22.53 8.21 5.68
C ILE A 375 22.76 8.80 7.08
N GLU A 376 23.05 10.11 7.16
CA GLU A 376 23.24 10.79 8.44
C GLU A 376 21.97 10.80 9.29
N ALA A 377 20.79 10.93 8.69
CA ALA A 377 19.52 10.83 9.41
C ALA A 377 19.31 9.44 10.02
N ILE A 378 19.66 8.38 9.28
CA ILE A 378 19.59 7.00 9.78
C ILE A 378 20.64 6.77 10.88
N MET A 379 21.86 7.29 10.70
CA MET A 379 22.92 7.24 11.72
C MET A 379 22.50 7.93 13.02
N LEU A 380 21.80 9.06 12.96
CA LEU A 380 21.29 9.70 14.17
C LEU A 380 20.27 8.80 14.89
N LEU A 381 19.39 8.13 14.14
CA LEU A 381 18.40 7.19 14.69
C LEU A 381 19.06 5.95 15.34
N THR A 382 20.32 5.62 15.02
CA THR A 382 21.07 4.53 15.67
C THR A 382 21.83 4.98 16.93
N ALA A 383 21.64 6.22 17.39
CA ALA A 383 22.31 6.67 18.61
C ALA A 383 21.73 6.04 19.89
N THR A 384 20.43 5.74 19.92
CA THR A 384 19.77 5.03 21.03
C THR A 384 19.79 3.53 20.80
N LYS A 385 19.75 2.75 21.88
CA LYS A 385 19.72 1.28 21.84
C LYS A 385 18.49 0.77 21.10
N GLU A 386 17.32 1.31 21.44
CA GLU A 386 16.04 0.97 20.83
C GLU A 386 16.07 1.33 19.34
N GLY A 387 16.63 2.49 19.00
CA GLY A 387 16.83 2.91 17.62
C GLY A 387 17.73 1.96 16.82
N ARG A 388 18.89 1.55 17.37
CA ARG A 388 19.76 0.52 16.75
C ARG A 388 19.01 -0.77 16.51
N GLN A 389 18.26 -1.24 17.51
CA GLN A 389 17.51 -2.48 17.41
C GLN A 389 16.50 -2.43 16.27
N VAL A 390 15.64 -1.39 16.22
CA VAL A 390 14.63 -1.25 15.16
C VAL A 390 15.27 -1.10 13.77
N VAL A 391 16.33 -0.30 13.65
CA VAL A 391 17.02 -0.11 12.36
C VAL A 391 17.65 -1.43 11.87
N ARG A 392 18.22 -2.24 12.77
CA ARG A 392 18.75 -3.58 12.43
C ARG A 392 17.64 -4.56 12.04
N GLU A 393 16.58 -4.65 12.84
CA GLU A 393 15.47 -5.59 12.64
C GLU A 393 14.69 -5.36 11.34
N LYS A 394 14.69 -4.12 10.82
CA LYS A 394 14.03 -3.76 9.55
C LYS A 394 14.90 -3.95 8.31
N GLY A 395 15.89 -4.83 8.36
CA GLY A 395 16.72 -5.20 7.20
C GLY A 395 17.55 -4.06 6.60
N THR A 396 17.81 -2.97 7.34
CA THR A 396 18.52 -1.77 6.82
C THR A 396 19.90 -2.11 6.25
N TYR A 397 20.60 -3.07 6.85
CA TYR A 397 21.90 -3.54 6.36
C TYR A 397 21.85 -4.02 4.90
N LEU A 398 20.78 -4.69 4.49
CA LEU A 398 20.62 -5.22 3.13
C LEU A 398 20.61 -4.10 2.09
N ILE A 399 19.85 -3.04 2.38
CA ILE A 399 19.77 -1.85 1.51
C ILE A 399 21.12 -1.14 1.46
N LEU A 400 21.76 -0.92 2.61
CA LEU A 400 23.04 -0.22 2.69
C LEU A 400 24.19 -1.01 2.06
N ARG A 401 24.16 -2.34 2.12
CA ARG A 401 25.14 -3.22 1.47
C ARG A 401 25.15 -3.02 -0.04
N GLU A 402 23.98 -3.06 -0.68
CA GLU A 402 23.87 -2.84 -2.12
C GLU A 402 24.11 -1.37 -2.49
N PHE A 403 23.64 -0.43 -1.67
CA PHE A 403 23.91 0.98 -1.83
C PHE A 403 25.41 1.31 -1.82
N HIS A 404 26.16 0.76 -0.85
CA HIS A 404 27.60 0.96 -0.73
C HIS A 404 28.38 0.46 -1.95
N LYS A 405 27.97 -0.69 -2.54
CA LYS A 405 28.58 -1.21 -3.78
C LYS A 405 28.31 -0.30 -4.99
N TRP A 406 27.15 0.36 -5.01
CA TRP A 406 26.72 1.23 -6.09
C TRP A 406 27.28 2.65 -6.00
N GLU A 407 27.51 3.17 -4.79
CA GLU A 407 27.89 4.56 -4.53
C GLU A 407 29.29 4.91 -5.07
N LYS A 408 29.38 6.07 -5.73
CA LYS A 408 30.59 6.55 -6.41
C LYS A 408 31.30 7.65 -5.62
N GLU A 409 30.54 8.47 -4.91
CA GLU A 409 31.07 9.58 -4.12
C GLU A 409 31.72 9.07 -2.84
N ALA A 410 33.01 9.39 -2.67
CA ALA A 410 33.82 8.87 -1.56
C ALA A 410 33.26 9.29 -0.19
N ASP A 411 32.81 10.55 -0.08
CA ASP A 411 32.18 11.09 1.13
C ASP A 411 30.91 10.35 1.53
N VAL A 412 30.06 10.03 0.56
CA VAL A 412 28.79 9.31 0.79
C VAL A 412 29.08 7.85 1.13
N ARG A 413 30.04 7.23 0.44
CA ARG A 413 30.47 5.86 0.66
C ARG A 413 31.03 5.66 2.07
N LEU A 414 31.89 6.58 2.53
CA LEU A 414 32.44 6.57 3.89
C LEU A 414 31.35 6.73 4.95
N ALA A 415 30.39 7.65 4.74
CA ALA A 415 29.25 7.80 5.64
C ALA A 415 28.41 6.51 5.73
N CYS A 416 28.19 5.85 4.59
CA CYS A 416 27.50 4.56 4.53
C CYS A 416 28.29 3.47 5.26
N GLU A 417 29.61 3.40 5.08
CA GLU A 417 30.49 2.44 5.75
C GLU A 417 30.43 2.58 7.27
N LYS A 418 30.53 3.82 7.79
CA LYS A 418 30.37 4.09 9.23
C LYS A 418 29.02 3.59 9.75
N LEU A 419 27.93 3.82 9.00
CA LEU A 419 26.61 3.34 9.40
C LEU A 419 26.54 1.81 9.40
N ILE A 420 27.09 1.15 8.37
CA ILE A 420 27.16 -0.31 8.30
C ILE A 420 27.91 -0.86 9.51
N GLN A 421 29.05 -0.26 9.89
CA GLN A 421 29.83 -0.68 11.06
C GLN A 421 29.01 -0.62 12.36
N VAL A 422 28.17 0.40 12.54
CA VAL A 422 27.24 0.49 13.67
C VAL A 422 26.20 -0.63 13.65
N LEU A 423 25.67 -0.97 12.46
CA LEU A 423 24.64 -1.99 12.33
C LEU A 423 25.16 -3.41 12.56
N ILE A 424 26.37 -3.72 12.10
CA ILE A 424 26.99 -5.05 12.26
C ILE A 424 27.75 -5.21 13.58
N GLY A 425 28.10 -4.12 14.24
CA GLY A 425 28.86 -4.12 15.48
C GLY A 425 28.05 -4.62 16.68
N ASP A 426 28.76 -5.11 17.70
CA ASP A 426 28.18 -5.53 18.97
C ASP A 426 27.47 -4.34 19.66
N GLU A 427 26.42 -4.66 20.42
CA GLU A 427 25.70 -3.64 21.19
C GLU A 427 26.62 -3.02 22.26
N PRO A 428 26.65 -1.68 22.41
CA PRO A 428 27.44 -1.02 23.44
C PRO A 428 27.16 -1.53 24.86
N GLN A 429 28.15 -1.34 25.74
CA GLN A 429 28.08 -1.77 27.14
C GLN A 429 26.94 -1.07 27.90
N THR A 430 26.46 -1.69 28.98
CA THR A 430 25.43 -1.11 29.86
C THR A 430 25.87 0.27 30.37
N GLY A 431 24.99 1.27 30.25
CA GLY A 431 25.30 2.68 30.49
C GLY A 431 25.77 3.47 29.26
N MET A 432 25.84 2.84 28.07
CA MET A 432 26.02 3.49 26.77
C MET A 432 24.78 3.28 25.88
N GLU A 433 23.58 3.24 26.47
CA GLU A 433 22.35 3.04 25.69
C GLU A 433 22.13 4.20 24.70
N ASN A 434 22.39 5.45 25.11
CA ASN A 434 22.30 6.64 24.27
C ASN A 434 23.69 7.22 23.99
N LEU A 435 24.20 6.98 22.78
CA LEU A 435 25.52 7.43 22.34
C LEU A 435 25.66 8.96 22.25
N MET A 436 24.55 9.70 22.20
CA MET A 436 24.58 11.17 22.23
C MET A 436 24.84 11.75 23.63
N GLU A 437 24.70 10.96 24.69
CA GLU A 437 24.84 11.42 26.09
C GLU A 437 26.12 10.90 26.76
N VAL A 438 26.89 10.05 26.07
CA VAL A 438 28.12 9.45 26.62
C VAL A 438 29.23 10.50 26.71
N THR A 439 29.85 10.63 27.89
CA THR A 439 31.07 11.42 28.05
C THR A 439 32.27 10.66 27.48
N ILE A 440 32.88 11.20 26.42
CA ILE A 440 34.04 10.61 25.76
C ILE A 440 35.31 10.95 26.57
N PRO A 441 36.11 9.96 27.02
CA PRO A 441 37.40 10.21 27.65
C PRO A 441 38.35 10.96 26.71
N VAL A 442 39.15 11.90 27.25
CA VAL A 442 40.03 12.79 26.47
C VAL A 442 41.02 12.03 25.58
N ASP A 443 41.50 10.87 26.03
CA ASP A 443 42.40 10.00 25.28
C ASP A 443 41.72 9.29 24.10
N VAL A 444 40.43 8.96 24.25
CA VAL A 444 39.61 8.40 23.18
C VAL A 444 39.23 9.49 22.18
N GLU A 445 38.84 10.67 22.66
CA GLU A 445 38.53 11.83 21.82
C GLU A 445 39.71 12.22 20.92
N ALA A 446 40.93 12.27 21.48
CA ALA A 446 42.13 12.55 20.70
C ALA A 446 42.43 11.47 19.64
N ARG A 447 42.12 10.20 19.93
CA ARG A 447 42.26 9.12 18.93
C ARG A 447 41.24 9.23 17.82
N LEU A 448 39.98 9.52 18.15
CA LEU A 448 38.91 9.72 17.17
C LEU A 448 39.22 10.91 16.25
N GLN A 449 39.71 12.03 16.82
CA GLN A 449 40.13 13.19 16.03
C GLN A 449 41.25 12.88 15.05
N ASN A 450 42.28 12.13 15.49
CA ASN A 450 43.37 11.71 14.60
C ASN A 450 42.88 10.80 13.47
N LEU A 451 41.96 9.88 13.76
CA LEU A 451 41.35 9.01 12.75
C LEU A 451 40.51 9.82 11.75
N ASP A 452 39.70 10.76 12.22
CA ASP A 452 38.90 11.64 11.37
C ASP A 452 39.80 12.52 10.47
N GLU A 453 40.94 13.03 10.98
CA GLU A 453 41.91 13.80 10.20
C GLU A 453 42.59 12.94 9.12
N GLU A 454 42.97 11.71 9.45
CA GLU A 454 43.57 10.75 8.53
C GLU A 454 42.57 10.34 7.42
N GLU A 455 41.32 10.05 7.79
CA GLU A 455 40.23 9.78 6.85
C GLU A 455 39.99 10.96 5.90
N GLN A 456 39.89 12.18 6.42
CA GLN A 456 39.74 13.38 5.59
C GLN A 456 40.90 13.57 4.61
N ARG A 457 42.11 13.18 5.01
CA ARG A 457 43.30 13.26 4.15
C ARG A 457 43.22 12.26 3.01
N LEU A 458 42.92 11.00 3.31
CA LEU A 458 42.74 9.94 2.32
C LEU A 458 41.63 10.27 1.32
N LEU A 459 40.54 10.87 1.82
CA LEU A 459 39.39 11.24 0.99
C LEU A 459 39.71 12.39 0.04
N LYS A 460 40.50 13.38 0.48
CA LYS A 460 41.05 14.43 -0.39
C LYS A 460 42.00 13.87 -1.44
N GLU A 461 42.81 12.87 -1.08
CA GLU A 461 43.72 12.20 -2.03
C GLU A 461 42.95 11.40 -3.10
N GLU A 462 41.88 10.69 -2.73
CA GLU A 462 41.00 9.99 -3.67
C GLU A 462 40.27 10.97 -4.62
N GLN A 463 39.81 12.11 -4.09
CA GLN A 463 39.19 13.18 -4.89
C GLN A 463 40.18 13.82 -5.88
N MET A 464 41.43 14.04 -5.48
CA MET A 464 42.47 14.58 -6.38
C MET A 464 42.90 13.60 -7.47
N GLN A 465 42.75 12.29 -7.26
CA GLN A 465 43.04 11.27 -8.28
C GLN A 465 41.92 11.11 -9.34
N LYS A 466 40.73 11.69 -9.09
CA LYS A 466 39.59 11.69 -10.03
C LYS A 466 39.52 12.94 -10.93
N LEU A 467 40.34 13.96 -10.66
CA LEU A 467 40.57 15.15 -11.50
C LEU A 467 41.69 14.90 -12.50
#